data_AF-A0A2E7LDL6-F1
#
_entry.id   AF-A0A2E7LDL6-F1
#
_cell.length_a   1.000
_cell.length_b   1.000
_cell.length_c   1.000
_cell.angle_alpha   90.00
_cell.angle_beta   90.00
_cell.angle_gamma   90.00
#
_symmetry.space_group_name_H-M   'P 1'
#
loop_
_entity.id
_entity.type
_entity.pdbx_description
1 polymer ?
#
loop_
_entity_poly.entity_id
_entity_poly.type
_entity_poly.pdbx_seq_one_letter_code
_entity_poly.pdbx_strand_id
1 'polypeptide(L)'
;MYCHGIALLALGEARVASDDQRLQPYLQRGVQFTLNAQHPTTGGWRYQPGDRGDTSQFGWQVMSLRTAQLAGIEVPARTRTGMLRFLQSVSSTRQPGLASYRRGERPTPSMTAEALVCRFFLQLPRDTAIETGAVELLRRSLPSPTPINYYYWYYGSLGLFQLGGEPWKTWNRALLQTLLPQQRTDGPEAGSWDPDSVWGNYGGRVYTTALATLCLQTYYRYPQMAPRTALQTPWIQIR
;
A
#
# COMPACT_ATOMS: atom_id res chain seq x y z
N MET A 1 2.94 15.97 -1.26
CA MET A 1 3.17 14.62 -1.84
C MET A 1 2.19 13.53 -1.38
N TYR A 2 1.69 13.51 -0.13
CA TYR A 2 0.79 12.43 0.36
C TYR A 2 -0.44 12.22 -0.54
N CYS A 3 -1.30 13.23 -0.63
CA CYS A 3 -2.50 13.19 -1.46
C CYS A 3 -2.19 12.98 -2.94
N HIS A 4 -1.05 13.51 -3.43
CA HIS A 4 -0.59 13.30 -4.80
C HIS A 4 -0.39 11.81 -5.12
N GLY A 5 0.29 11.06 -4.25
CA GLY A 5 0.50 9.61 -4.45
C GLY A 5 -0.82 8.83 -4.52
N ILE A 6 -1.75 9.13 -3.61
CA ILE A 6 -3.06 8.48 -3.56
C ILE A 6 -3.90 8.84 -4.79
N ALA A 7 -3.93 10.12 -5.18
CA ALA A 7 -4.64 10.57 -6.38
C ALA A 7 -4.05 9.95 -7.66
N LEU A 8 -2.71 9.85 -7.73
CA LEU A 8 -2.03 9.23 -8.87
C LEU A 8 -2.34 7.73 -8.95
N LEU A 9 -2.37 7.02 -7.81
CA LEU A 9 -2.80 5.63 -7.75
C LEU A 9 -4.24 5.48 -8.25
N ALA A 10 -5.18 6.28 -7.74
CA ALA A 10 -6.58 6.22 -8.14
C ALA A 10 -6.78 6.52 -9.64
N LEU A 11 -6.09 7.54 -10.17
CA LEU A 11 -6.11 7.87 -11.59
C LEU A 11 -5.54 6.73 -12.45
N GLY A 12 -4.43 6.13 -12.00
CA GLY A 12 -3.83 4.98 -12.68
C GLY A 12 -4.75 3.76 -12.69
N GLU A 13 -5.38 3.44 -11.56
CA GLU A 13 -6.31 2.30 -11.47
C GLU A 13 -7.56 2.54 -12.32
N ALA A 14 -8.10 3.77 -12.33
CA ALA A 14 -9.20 4.13 -13.22
C ALA A 14 -8.81 3.96 -14.70
N ARG A 15 -7.61 4.41 -15.08
CA ARG A 15 -7.08 4.24 -16.45
C ARG A 15 -6.93 2.76 -16.81
N VAL A 16 -6.37 1.94 -15.92
CA VAL A 16 -6.17 0.50 -16.17
C VAL A 16 -7.49 -0.25 -16.25
N ALA A 17 -8.45 0.08 -15.38
CA ALA A 17 -9.70 -0.66 -15.29
C ALA A 17 -10.72 -0.31 -16.37
N SER A 18 -10.77 0.95 -16.82
CA SER A 18 -11.75 1.44 -17.82
C SER A 18 -11.22 1.50 -19.25
N ASP A 19 -9.91 1.38 -19.43
CA ASP A 19 -9.18 1.73 -20.65
C ASP A 19 -9.41 3.17 -21.17
N ASP A 20 -9.88 4.11 -20.35
CA ASP A 20 -10.18 5.47 -20.78
C ASP A 20 -8.91 6.27 -21.11
N GLN A 21 -8.61 6.35 -22.41
CA GLN A 21 -7.43 7.03 -22.95
C GLN A 21 -7.36 8.52 -22.60
N ARG A 22 -8.49 9.16 -22.26
CA ARG A 22 -8.52 10.58 -21.84
C ARG A 22 -7.73 10.80 -20.55
N LEU A 23 -7.56 9.77 -19.72
CA LEU A 23 -6.80 9.84 -18.48
C LEU A 23 -5.27 9.80 -18.69
N GLN A 24 -4.80 9.33 -19.86
CA GLN A 24 -3.38 9.09 -20.13
C GLN A 24 -2.49 10.34 -19.95
N PRO A 25 -2.84 11.53 -20.50
CA PRO A 25 -1.98 12.70 -20.36
C PRO A 25 -1.88 13.19 -18.91
N TYR A 26 -2.94 13.00 -18.10
CA TYR A 26 -2.94 13.38 -16.68
C TYR A 26 -2.07 12.43 -15.87
N LEU A 27 -2.16 11.12 -16.15
CA LEU A 27 -1.35 10.10 -15.51
C LEU A 27 0.14 10.32 -15.82
N GLN A 28 0.50 10.58 -17.07
CA GLN A 28 1.88 10.87 -17.49
C GLN A 28 2.48 12.08 -16.76
N ARG A 29 1.74 13.20 -16.67
CA ARG A 29 2.21 14.38 -15.94
C ARG A 29 2.38 14.10 -14.44
N GLY A 30 1.43 13.37 -13.85
CA GLY A 30 1.49 13.01 -12.43
C GLY A 30 2.67 12.10 -12.12
N VAL A 31 2.95 11.12 -12.98
CA VAL A 31 4.16 10.27 -12.91
C VAL A 31 5.40 11.14 -13.03
N GLN A 32 5.50 12.02 -14.03
CA GLN A 32 6.67 12.87 -14.21
C GLN A 32 6.96 13.73 -12.97
N PHE A 33 5.92 14.26 -12.33
CA PHE A 33 6.07 14.99 -11.07
C PHE A 33 6.60 14.08 -9.94
N THR A 34 6.04 12.88 -9.77
CA THR A 34 6.55 11.90 -8.79
C THR A 34 8.01 11.53 -9.05
N LEU A 35 8.40 11.31 -10.31
CA LEU A 35 9.78 11.00 -10.68
C LEU A 35 10.74 12.15 -10.33
N ASN A 36 10.34 13.40 -10.59
CA ASN A 36 11.13 14.59 -10.29
C ASN A 36 11.22 14.87 -8.78
N ALA A 37 10.21 14.49 -8.00
CA ALA A 37 10.16 14.70 -6.56
C ALA A 37 10.98 13.68 -5.74
N GLN A 38 11.44 12.59 -6.37
CA GLN A 38 12.22 11.57 -5.66
C GLN A 38 13.55 12.14 -5.17
N HIS A 39 13.89 11.89 -3.90
CA HIS A 39 15.17 12.34 -3.38
C HIS A 39 16.33 11.64 -4.12
N PRO A 40 17.28 12.37 -4.72
CA PRO A 40 18.29 11.80 -5.63
C PRO A 40 19.22 10.80 -4.94
N THR A 41 19.66 11.11 -3.71
CA THR A 41 20.57 10.23 -2.94
C THR A 41 19.85 9.11 -2.20
N THR A 42 18.80 9.41 -1.42
CA THR A 42 18.15 8.40 -0.57
C THR A 42 17.15 7.54 -1.34
N GLY A 43 16.53 8.08 -2.39
CA GLY A 43 15.58 7.38 -3.25
C GLY A 43 14.14 7.28 -2.71
N GLY A 44 13.86 7.88 -1.55
CA GLY A 44 12.52 7.96 -0.98
C GLY A 44 11.78 9.23 -1.39
N TRP A 45 10.55 9.33 -0.92
CA TRP A 45 9.72 10.54 -0.99
C TRP A 45 9.25 10.91 0.41
N ARG A 46 9.01 12.20 0.62
CA ARG A 46 8.33 12.68 1.82
C ARG A 46 7.24 13.67 1.44
N TYR A 47 6.83 14.55 2.36
CA TYR A 47 5.76 15.52 2.17
C TYR A 47 6.06 16.56 1.09
N GLN A 48 7.32 17.04 1.00
CA GLN A 48 7.79 17.95 -0.03
C GLN A 48 8.82 17.30 -0.96
N PRO A 49 8.92 17.74 -2.24
CA PRO A 49 10.00 17.34 -3.13
C PRO A 49 11.38 17.60 -2.51
N GLY A 50 12.28 16.63 -2.60
CA GLY A 50 13.65 16.74 -2.08
C GLY A 50 13.81 16.40 -0.59
N ASP A 51 12.73 16.25 0.17
CA ASP A 51 12.81 15.77 1.55
C ASP A 51 13.42 14.37 1.63
N ARG A 52 14.13 14.09 2.72
CA ARG A 52 14.52 12.72 3.06
C ARG A 52 13.28 11.88 3.31
N GLY A 53 13.12 10.79 2.58
CA GLY A 53 11.88 10.03 2.56
C GLY A 53 11.49 9.35 3.87
N ASP A 54 10.22 8.97 3.95
CA ASP A 54 9.66 8.10 4.97
C ASP A 54 8.85 6.96 4.34
N THR A 55 8.63 5.88 5.10
CA THR A 55 7.99 4.67 4.58
C THR A 55 6.55 4.89 4.14
N SER A 56 5.80 5.77 4.82
CA SER A 56 4.39 6.09 4.50
C SER A 56 4.22 6.78 3.15
N GLN A 57 5.08 7.75 2.88
CA GLN A 57 5.12 8.43 1.59
C GLN A 57 5.63 7.50 0.49
N PHE A 58 6.61 6.65 0.83
CA PHE A 58 7.21 5.70 -0.08
C PHE A 58 6.21 4.66 -0.59
N GLY A 59 5.38 4.05 0.25
CA GLY A 59 4.43 3.03 -0.20
C GLY A 59 3.43 3.55 -1.22
N TRP A 60 2.85 4.73 -0.98
CA TRP A 60 1.95 5.36 -1.96
C TRP A 60 2.63 5.64 -3.30
N GLN A 61 3.88 6.11 -3.29
CA GLN A 61 4.60 6.33 -4.55
C GLN A 61 4.92 5.01 -5.27
N VAL A 62 5.36 3.98 -4.55
CA VAL A 62 5.62 2.65 -5.15
C VAL A 62 4.35 2.08 -5.80
N MET A 63 3.22 2.14 -5.09
CA MET A 63 1.95 1.64 -5.62
C MET A 63 1.50 2.43 -6.85
N SER A 64 1.53 3.77 -6.80
CA SER A 64 1.14 4.60 -7.94
C SER A 64 2.03 4.41 -9.17
N LEU A 65 3.35 4.31 -8.99
CA LEU A 65 4.29 4.06 -10.09
C LEU A 65 4.13 2.65 -10.66
N ARG A 66 3.87 1.65 -9.82
CA ARG A 66 3.57 0.29 -10.29
C ARG A 66 2.30 0.27 -11.13
N THR A 67 1.25 0.95 -10.69
CA THR A 67 0.00 1.08 -11.45
C THR A 67 0.21 1.83 -12.76
N ALA A 68 1.03 2.89 -12.77
CA ALA A 68 1.37 3.60 -14.00
C ALA A 68 2.08 2.71 -15.03
N GLN A 69 2.96 1.80 -14.58
CA GLN A 69 3.56 0.80 -15.48
C GLN A 69 2.53 -0.12 -16.13
N LEU A 70 1.47 -0.50 -15.39
CA LEU A 70 0.37 -1.29 -15.95
C LEU A 70 -0.44 -0.50 -16.99
N ALA A 71 -0.47 0.83 -16.87
CA ALA A 71 -1.04 1.74 -17.87
C ALA A 71 -0.06 2.10 -19.01
N GLY A 72 1.05 1.36 -19.15
CA GLY A 72 2.02 1.54 -20.23
C GLY A 72 2.98 2.72 -20.05
N ILE A 73 3.10 3.29 -18.85
CA ILE A 73 4.04 4.37 -18.57
C ILE A 73 5.33 3.80 -17.96
N GLU A 74 6.45 4.05 -18.63
CA GLU A 74 7.75 3.55 -18.17
C GLU A 74 8.23 4.27 -16.90
N VAL A 75 8.80 3.50 -15.97
CA VAL A 75 9.48 4.02 -14.78
C VAL A 75 10.98 3.84 -14.99
N PRO A 76 11.78 4.93 -15.01
CA PRO A 76 13.21 4.87 -15.26
C PRO A 76 13.96 3.95 -14.29
N ALA A 77 14.97 3.23 -14.78
CA ALA A 77 15.80 2.34 -13.97
C ALA A 77 16.45 3.07 -12.77
N ARG A 78 16.86 4.33 -12.96
CA ARG A 78 17.42 5.16 -11.87
C ARG A 78 16.44 5.33 -10.71
N THR A 79 15.15 5.51 -11.01
CA THR A 79 14.10 5.68 -10.00
C THR A 79 13.90 4.38 -9.24
N ARG A 80 13.87 3.25 -9.96
CA ARG A 80 13.81 1.92 -9.34
C ARG A 80 14.99 1.67 -8.41
N THR A 81 16.22 1.96 -8.83
CA THR A 81 17.41 1.85 -7.96
C THR A 81 17.28 2.70 -6.70
N GLY A 82 16.75 3.91 -6.81
CA GLY A 82 16.41 4.75 -5.66
C GLY A 82 15.41 4.08 -4.72
N MET A 83 14.32 3.52 -5.26
CA MET A 83 13.30 2.85 -4.45
C MET A 83 13.87 1.66 -3.66
N LEU A 84 14.72 0.85 -4.30
CA LEU A 84 15.37 -0.29 -3.66
C LEU A 84 16.29 0.16 -2.53
N ARG A 85 17.09 1.21 -2.75
CA ARG A 85 17.96 1.79 -1.73
C ARG A 85 17.18 2.34 -0.54
N PHE A 86 16.07 3.05 -0.80
CA PHE A 86 15.24 3.58 0.29
C PHE A 86 14.64 2.45 1.12
N LEU A 87 14.01 1.46 0.48
CA LEU A 87 13.41 0.31 1.15
C LEU A 87 14.44 -0.44 2.00
N GLN A 88 15.65 -0.64 1.49
CA GLN A 88 16.73 -1.26 2.25
C GLN A 88 17.13 -0.43 3.47
N SER A 89 17.10 0.90 3.39
CA SER A 89 17.51 1.80 4.46
C SER A 89 16.55 1.84 5.66
N VAL A 90 15.27 1.54 5.44
CA VAL A 90 14.23 1.47 6.47
C VAL A 90 13.94 0.03 6.93
N SER A 91 14.51 -0.97 6.24
CA SER A 91 14.43 -2.37 6.61
C SER A 91 15.39 -2.67 7.76
N SER A 92 14.92 -3.41 8.77
CA SER A 92 15.73 -3.81 9.92
C SER A 92 16.83 -4.78 9.52
N THR A 93 18.06 -4.51 9.94
CA THR A 93 19.21 -5.41 9.73
C THR A 93 19.30 -6.52 10.77
N ARG A 94 18.57 -6.41 11.90
CA ARG A 94 18.60 -7.37 13.02
C ARG A 94 17.37 -8.27 13.07
N GLN A 95 16.27 -7.83 12.48
CA GLN A 95 14.97 -8.52 12.50
C GLN A 95 14.46 -8.55 11.05
N PRO A 96 14.78 -9.59 10.26
CA PRO A 96 14.34 -9.70 8.88
C PRO A 96 12.83 -9.48 8.75
N GLY A 97 12.40 -8.80 7.69
CA GLY A 97 10.98 -8.52 7.46
C GLY A 97 10.48 -7.21 8.06
N LEU A 98 11.05 -6.79 9.18
CA LEU A 98 10.57 -5.62 9.91
C LEU A 98 11.09 -4.31 9.29
N ALA A 99 10.25 -3.28 9.28
CA ALA A 99 10.62 -1.96 8.76
C ALA A 99 10.16 -0.82 9.68
N SER A 100 10.93 0.27 9.66
CA SER A 100 10.69 1.49 10.44
C SER A 100 10.11 2.63 9.59
N TYR A 101 9.65 3.70 10.22
CA TYR A 101 9.11 4.86 9.51
C TYR A 101 10.23 5.65 8.82
N ARG A 102 11.36 5.87 9.51
CA ARG A 102 12.61 6.38 8.94
C ARG A 102 13.81 5.53 9.37
N ARG A 103 14.91 5.68 8.65
CA ARG A 103 16.19 5.00 8.98
C ARG A 103 16.58 5.26 10.43
N GLY A 104 16.92 4.18 11.15
CA GLY A 104 17.40 4.25 12.53
C GLY A 104 16.31 4.28 13.60
N GLU A 105 15.03 4.34 13.20
CA GLU A 105 13.90 4.25 14.13
C GLU A 105 13.53 2.79 14.42
N ARG A 106 12.65 2.60 15.41
CA ARG A 106 12.12 1.28 15.74
C ARG A 106 11.13 0.82 14.68
N PRO A 107 11.15 -0.47 14.29
CA PRO A 107 10.11 -1.01 13.43
C PRO A 107 8.72 -0.94 14.04
N THR A 108 7.70 -0.83 13.19
CA THR A 108 6.29 -0.83 13.61
C THR A 108 5.45 -1.76 12.72
N PRO A 109 4.28 -2.24 13.17
CA PRO A 109 3.41 -3.06 12.34
C PRO A 109 2.99 -2.39 11.04
N SER A 110 2.63 -1.09 11.07
CA SER A 110 2.20 -0.34 9.88
C SER A 110 3.30 -0.27 8.83
N MET A 111 4.51 0.11 9.24
CA MET A 111 5.64 0.26 8.32
C MET A 111 6.14 -1.09 7.80
N THR A 112 6.04 -2.14 8.62
CA THR A 112 6.38 -3.51 8.22
C THR A 112 5.38 -4.04 7.17
N ALA A 113 4.08 -3.81 7.36
CA ALA A 113 3.06 -4.18 6.38
C ALA A 113 3.26 -3.44 5.05
N GLU A 114 3.52 -2.14 5.11
CA GLU A 114 3.76 -1.31 3.92
C GLU A 114 5.06 -1.70 3.19
N ALA A 115 6.14 -1.96 3.91
CA ALA A 115 7.38 -2.47 3.33
C ALA A 115 7.15 -3.82 2.63
N LEU A 116 6.39 -4.74 3.24
CA LEU A 116 6.02 -6.02 2.63
C LEU A 116 5.25 -5.81 1.30
N VAL A 117 4.27 -4.90 1.27
CA VAL A 117 3.57 -4.51 0.03
C VAL A 117 4.54 -3.98 -1.00
N CYS A 118 5.43 -3.05 -0.61
CA CYS A 118 6.42 -2.48 -1.53
C CYS A 118 7.32 -3.56 -2.15
N ARG A 119 7.72 -4.59 -1.39
CA ARG A 119 8.52 -5.71 -1.92
C ARG A 119 7.80 -6.43 -3.05
N PHE A 120 6.49 -6.71 -2.90
CA PHE A 120 5.70 -7.33 -3.97
C PHE A 120 5.54 -6.42 -5.18
N PHE A 121 5.19 -5.15 -4.95
CA PHE A 121 4.97 -4.19 -6.03
C PHE A 121 6.26 -3.86 -6.80
N LEU A 122 7.42 -3.93 -6.16
CA LEU A 122 8.75 -3.83 -6.79
C LEU A 122 9.24 -5.14 -7.41
N GLN A 123 8.46 -6.22 -7.30
CA GLN A 123 8.75 -7.56 -7.79
C GLN A 123 10.10 -8.08 -7.31
N LEU A 124 10.37 -7.92 -6.01
CA LEU A 124 11.56 -8.49 -5.39
C LEU A 124 11.43 -10.02 -5.28
N PRO A 125 12.56 -10.74 -5.31
CA PRO A 125 12.55 -12.16 -4.99
C PRO A 125 11.92 -12.41 -3.63
N ARG A 126 11.15 -13.50 -3.55
CA ARG A 126 10.56 -14.01 -2.32
C ARG A 126 11.69 -14.43 -1.38
N ASP A 127 11.55 -14.10 -0.10
CA ASP A 127 12.55 -14.38 0.93
C ASP A 127 11.83 -14.85 2.18
N THR A 128 12.01 -16.13 2.51
CA THR A 128 11.30 -16.80 3.60
C THR A 128 11.55 -16.13 4.95
N ALA A 129 12.77 -15.65 5.23
CA ALA A 129 13.09 -15.03 6.50
C ALA A 129 12.39 -13.66 6.65
N ILE A 130 12.38 -12.87 5.57
CA ILE A 130 11.68 -11.59 5.53
C ILE A 130 10.17 -11.77 5.66
N GLU A 131 9.60 -12.71 4.90
CA GLU A 131 8.16 -12.98 4.93
C GLU A 131 7.71 -13.51 6.28
N THR A 132 8.48 -14.43 6.88
CA THR A 132 8.20 -14.97 8.21
C THR A 132 8.23 -13.88 9.28
N GLY A 133 9.28 -13.05 9.30
CA GLY A 133 9.39 -11.97 10.29
C GLY A 133 8.28 -10.93 10.18
N ALA A 134 7.88 -10.57 8.95
CA ALA A 134 6.75 -9.68 8.73
C ALA A 134 5.42 -10.32 9.19
N VAL A 135 5.17 -11.59 8.82
CA VAL A 135 3.96 -12.33 9.23
C VAL A 135 3.87 -12.45 10.74
N GLU A 136 4.95 -12.76 11.44
CA GLU A 136 4.95 -12.89 12.90
C GLU A 136 4.57 -11.58 13.60
N LEU A 137 5.09 -10.44 13.14
CA LEU A 137 4.73 -9.14 13.70
C LEU A 137 3.26 -8.80 13.44
N LEU A 138 2.78 -9.02 12.21
CA LEU A 138 1.40 -8.74 11.81
C LEU A 138 0.41 -9.67 12.52
N ARG A 139 0.76 -10.93 12.75
CA ARG A 139 -0.06 -11.88 13.52
C ARG A 139 -0.22 -11.47 14.99
N ARG A 140 0.77 -10.80 15.58
CA ARG A 140 0.68 -10.24 16.94
C ARG A 140 -0.14 -8.95 17.00
N SER A 141 -0.43 -8.36 15.85
CA SER A 141 -1.07 -7.05 15.70
C SER A 141 -2.30 -7.14 14.79
N LEU A 142 -3.12 -8.19 14.93
CA LEU A 142 -4.32 -8.35 14.10
C LEU A 142 -5.29 -7.16 14.25
N PRO A 143 -6.16 -6.90 13.25
CA PRO A 143 -7.24 -5.94 13.39
C PRO A 143 -8.05 -6.18 14.67
N SER A 144 -8.25 -5.11 15.43
CA SER A 144 -8.98 -5.12 16.70
C SER A 144 -9.89 -3.88 16.82
N PRO A 145 -10.94 -3.92 17.66
CA PRO A 145 -11.83 -2.77 17.84
C PRO A 145 -11.16 -1.53 18.45
N THR A 146 -10.01 -1.69 19.11
CA THR A 146 -9.26 -0.57 19.69
C THR A 146 -7.77 -0.93 19.78
N PRO A 147 -6.85 -0.05 19.29
CA PRO A 147 -7.13 1.12 18.45
C PRO A 147 -7.46 0.70 16.99
N ILE A 148 -8.43 1.39 16.37
CA ILE A 148 -8.72 1.22 14.93
C ILE A 148 -7.66 1.95 14.11
N ASN A 149 -7.08 1.26 13.12
CA ASN A 149 -6.08 1.86 12.23
C ASN A 149 -6.28 1.37 10.79
N TYR A 150 -7.19 2.04 10.06
CA TYR A 150 -7.51 1.68 8.67
C TYR A 150 -6.32 1.76 7.72
N TYR A 151 -5.37 2.67 7.96
CA TYR A 151 -4.13 2.76 7.18
C TYR A 151 -3.30 1.48 7.30
N TYR A 152 -3.07 1.05 8.54
CA TYR A 152 -2.38 -0.20 8.81
C TYR A 152 -3.15 -1.39 8.22
N TRP A 153 -4.47 -1.42 8.42
CA TRP A 153 -5.29 -2.53 7.95
C TRP A 153 -5.24 -2.67 6.44
N TYR A 154 -5.23 -1.56 5.70
CA TYR A 154 -5.13 -1.57 4.25
C TYR A 154 -3.81 -2.19 3.77
N TYR A 155 -2.67 -1.73 4.27
CA TYR A 155 -1.38 -2.31 3.90
C TYR A 155 -1.20 -3.75 4.40
N GLY A 156 -1.70 -4.07 5.59
CA GLY A 156 -1.68 -5.44 6.12
C GLY A 156 -2.51 -6.40 5.25
N SER A 157 -3.70 -5.97 4.82
CA SER A 157 -4.53 -6.71 3.89
C SER A 157 -3.84 -6.95 2.56
N LEU A 158 -3.28 -5.89 1.94
CA LEU A 158 -2.53 -6.03 0.69
C LEU A 158 -1.35 -6.99 0.83
N GLY A 159 -0.51 -6.81 1.85
CA GLY A 159 0.71 -7.59 2.03
C GLY A 159 0.42 -9.07 2.29
N LEU A 160 -0.50 -9.35 3.22
CA LEU A 160 -0.85 -10.73 3.57
C LEU A 160 -1.67 -11.41 2.47
N PHE A 161 -2.51 -10.68 1.73
CA PHE A 161 -3.21 -11.23 0.57
C PHE A 161 -2.23 -11.72 -0.52
N GLN A 162 -1.16 -10.96 -0.77
CA GLN A 162 -0.09 -11.34 -1.71
C GLN A 162 0.77 -12.51 -1.20
N LEU A 163 0.83 -12.75 0.11
CA LEU A 163 1.39 -13.98 0.67
C LEU A 163 0.43 -15.17 0.50
N GLY A 164 -0.87 -14.94 0.67
CA GLY A 164 -1.89 -15.98 0.68
C GLY A 164 -1.79 -16.91 1.89
N GLY A 165 -2.33 -18.12 1.74
CA GLY A 165 -2.24 -19.18 2.75
C GLY A 165 -2.90 -18.84 4.09
N GLU A 166 -2.44 -19.50 5.16
CA GLU A 166 -2.95 -19.29 6.52
C GLU A 166 -2.74 -17.87 7.08
N PRO A 167 -1.62 -17.16 6.80
CA PRO A 167 -1.47 -15.77 7.23
C PRO A 167 -2.60 -14.87 6.72
N TRP A 168 -2.96 -14.98 5.44
CA TRP A 168 -4.08 -14.24 4.86
C TRP A 168 -5.42 -14.63 5.48
N LYS A 169 -5.71 -15.93 5.60
CA LYS A 169 -6.99 -16.39 6.17
C LYS A 169 -7.19 -15.90 7.60
N THR A 170 -6.13 -15.93 8.41
CA THR A 170 -6.15 -15.46 9.80
C THR A 170 -6.43 -13.96 9.85
N TRP A 171 -5.70 -13.19 9.04
CA TRP A 171 -5.87 -11.74 8.95
C TRP A 171 -7.26 -11.34 8.47
N ASN A 172 -7.71 -11.91 7.35
CA ASN A 172 -9.00 -11.56 6.75
C ASN A 172 -10.17 -11.88 7.69
N ARG A 173 -10.09 -13.00 8.43
CA ARG A 173 -11.10 -13.32 9.45
C ARG A 173 -11.17 -12.24 10.53
N ALA A 174 -10.03 -11.87 11.11
CA ALA A 174 -9.97 -10.84 12.14
C ALA A 174 -10.43 -9.47 11.62
N LEU A 175 -10.05 -9.14 10.38
CA LEU A 175 -10.46 -7.92 9.70
C LEU A 175 -11.98 -7.86 9.54
N LEU A 176 -12.60 -8.88 8.95
CA LEU A 176 -14.06 -8.89 8.70
C LEU A 176 -14.86 -8.87 10.00
N GLN A 177 -14.42 -9.63 11.01
CA GLN A 177 -15.05 -9.64 12.34
C GLN A 177 -14.98 -8.28 13.04
N THR A 178 -13.93 -7.51 12.79
CA THR A 178 -13.74 -6.19 13.40
C THR A 178 -14.41 -5.08 12.60
N LEU A 179 -14.26 -5.10 11.27
CA LEU A 179 -14.59 -4.00 10.38
C LEU A 179 -16.09 -3.94 10.05
N LEU A 180 -16.72 -5.07 9.78
CA LEU A 180 -18.13 -5.10 9.33
C LEU A 180 -19.09 -4.58 10.41
N PRO A 181 -18.97 -4.96 11.70
CA PRO A 181 -19.86 -4.43 12.73
C PRO A 181 -19.76 -2.92 12.96
N GLN A 182 -18.69 -2.27 12.48
CA GLN A 182 -18.48 -0.83 12.61
C GLN A 182 -19.14 -0.02 11.48
N GLN A 183 -19.66 -0.68 10.44
CA GLN A 183 -20.34 0.04 9.36
C GLN A 183 -21.66 0.61 9.86
N ARG A 184 -21.91 1.90 9.61
CA ARG A 184 -23.20 2.51 9.85
C ARG A 184 -24.24 1.88 8.92
N THR A 185 -25.34 1.37 9.45
CA THR A 185 -26.40 0.72 8.66
C THR A 185 -27.67 1.55 8.53
N ASP A 186 -27.73 2.70 9.19
CA ASP A 186 -28.89 3.58 9.24
C ASP A 186 -28.52 5.07 9.20
N GLY A 187 -29.55 5.89 8.96
CA GLY A 187 -29.44 7.34 8.92
C GLY A 187 -28.67 7.90 7.71
N PRO A 188 -28.35 9.21 7.72
CA PRO A 188 -27.69 9.89 6.61
C PRO A 188 -26.29 9.35 6.28
N GLU A 189 -25.64 8.70 7.24
CA GLU A 189 -24.27 8.19 7.12
C GLU A 189 -24.23 6.68 6.84
N ALA A 190 -25.37 6.06 6.51
CA ALA A 190 -25.44 4.64 6.20
C ALA A 190 -24.46 4.26 5.07
N GLY A 191 -23.77 3.13 5.25
CA GLY A 191 -22.71 2.66 4.36
C GLY A 191 -21.30 3.17 4.69
N SER A 192 -21.17 4.11 5.64
CA SER A 192 -19.89 4.70 6.03
C SER A 192 -19.31 4.11 7.34
N TRP A 193 -18.10 4.53 7.69
CA TRP A 193 -17.46 4.28 8.97
C TRP A 193 -17.13 5.60 9.67
N ASP A 194 -17.33 5.65 10.98
CA ASP A 194 -17.07 6.85 11.78
C ASP A 194 -15.55 7.15 11.84
N PRO A 195 -15.13 8.43 11.81
CA PRO A 195 -13.72 8.80 11.84
C PRO A 195 -13.05 8.65 13.23
N ASP A 196 -13.51 7.70 14.04
CA ASP A 196 -12.92 7.36 15.34
C ASP A 196 -11.82 6.29 15.16
N SER A 197 -10.66 6.74 14.69
CA SER A 197 -9.50 5.89 14.46
C SER A 197 -8.21 6.69 14.59
N VAL A 198 -7.06 6.00 14.61
CA VAL A 198 -5.72 6.61 14.75
C VAL A 198 -5.50 7.80 13.79
N TRP A 199 -6.06 7.74 12.58
CA TRP A 199 -5.91 8.78 11.54
C TRP A 199 -7.24 9.43 11.13
N GLY A 200 -8.35 9.05 11.74
CA GLY A 200 -9.68 9.49 11.32
C GLY A 200 -9.92 10.99 11.49
N ASN A 201 -9.36 11.61 12.54
CA ASN A 201 -9.46 13.06 12.74
C ASN A 201 -8.70 13.89 11.68
N TYR A 202 -7.71 13.31 10.99
CA TYR A 202 -6.99 13.99 9.92
C TYR A 202 -7.70 13.88 8.57
N GLY A 203 -8.26 12.69 8.27
CA GLY A 203 -8.87 12.41 6.96
C GLY A 203 -10.40 12.55 6.91
N GLY A 204 -11.06 12.59 8.06
CA GLY A 204 -12.51 12.61 8.19
C GLY A 204 -13.20 11.33 7.70
N ARG A 205 -14.53 11.38 7.66
CA ARG A 205 -15.38 10.23 7.27
C ARG A 205 -15.08 9.71 5.87
N VAL A 206 -14.75 10.60 4.92
CA VAL A 206 -14.43 10.22 3.53
C VAL A 206 -13.19 9.33 3.48
N TYR A 207 -12.10 9.73 4.12
CA TYR A 207 -10.88 8.92 4.22
C TYR A 207 -11.14 7.58 4.89
N THR A 208 -11.82 7.61 6.04
CA THR A 208 -12.11 6.43 6.83
C THR A 208 -12.94 5.43 6.03
N THR A 209 -14.01 5.89 5.39
CA THR A 209 -14.89 5.06 4.56
C THR A 209 -14.15 4.52 3.34
N ALA A 210 -13.32 5.33 2.69
CA ALA A 210 -12.52 4.89 1.55
C ALA A 210 -11.54 3.78 1.93
N LEU A 211 -10.78 3.94 3.03
CA LEU A 211 -9.84 2.90 3.47
C LEU A 211 -10.54 1.64 4.00
N ALA A 212 -11.64 1.78 4.74
CA ALA A 212 -12.46 0.65 5.15
C ALA A 212 -12.94 -0.15 3.94
N THR A 213 -13.45 0.54 2.92
CA THR A 213 -13.87 -0.08 1.66
C THR A 213 -12.70 -0.75 0.93
N LEU A 214 -11.54 -0.08 0.84
CA LEU A 214 -10.34 -0.64 0.22
C LEU A 214 -9.82 -1.90 0.94
N CYS A 215 -9.94 -1.96 2.27
CA CYS A 215 -9.65 -3.16 3.04
C CYS A 215 -10.53 -4.34 2.57
N LEU A 216 -11.84 -4.13 2.44
CA LEU A 216 -12.80 -5.15 1.98
C LEU A 216 -12.61 -5.53 0.50
N GLN A 217 -12.08 -4.62 -0.31
CA GLN A 217 -11.92 -4.82 -1.75
C GLN A 217 -10.61 -5.47 -2.16
N THR A 218 -9.67 -5.68 -1.23
CA THR A 218 -8.29 -6.10 -1.53
C THR A 218 -8.23 -7.30 -2.49
N TYR A 219 -9.04 -8.33 -2.24
CA TYR A 219 -9.04 -9.59 -3.02
C TYR A 219 -9.93 -9.56 -4.27
N TYR A 220 -10.67 -8.48 -4.50
CA TYR A 220 -11.37 -8.23 -5.76
C TYR A 220 -10.53 -7.37 -6.71
N ARG A 221 -9.69 -6.49 -6.15
CA ARG A 221 -8.96 -5.48 -6.92
C ARG A 221 -7.62 -5.95 -7.46
N TYR A 222 -6.95 -6.88 -6.79
CA TYR A 222 -5.62 -7.34 -7.17
C TYR A 222 -5.61 -8.85 -7.35
N PRO A 223 -5.02 -9.41 -8.43
CA PRO A 223 -4.65 -10.81 -8.44
C PRO A 223 -3.49 -11.02 -7.45
N GLN A 224 -3.34 -12.27 -7.01
CA GLN A 224 -2.12 -12.68 -6.32
C GLN A 224 -0.96 -12.64 -7.32
N MET A 225 0.12 -11.96 -6.96
CA MET A 225 1.32 -11.88 -7.77
C MET A 225 2.04 -13.22 -7.72
N ALA A 226 1.87 -14.03 -8.78
CA ALA A 226 2.59 -15.28 -8.92
C ALA A 226 4.12 -15.04 -8.96
N PRO A 227 4.94 -16.01 -8.53
CA PRO A 227 6.32 -16.07 -8.99
C PRO A 227 6.31 -16.07 -10.53
N ARG A 228 7.37 -15.51 -11.14
CA ARG A 228 7.54 -15.11 -12.55
C ARG A 228 7.18 -16.12 -13.66
N THR A 229 6.59 -17.27 -13.35
CA THR A 229 6.27 -18.40 -14.24
C THR A 229 4.79 -18.61 -14.55
N ALA A 230 3.84 -17.85 -13.97
CA ALA A 230 2.43 -17.96 -14.34
C ALA A 230 1.98 -16.80 -15.26
N LEU A 231 1.24 -17.16 -16.30
CA LEU A 231 0.70 -16.27 -17.34
C LEU A 231 0.01 -15.02 -16.76
N GLN A 232 0.21 -13.89 -17.42
CA GLN A 232 -0.32 -12.57 -17.08
C GLN A 232 -1.85 -12.62 -16.92
N THR A 233 -2.31 -12.75 -15.68
CA THR A 233 -3.71 -12.55 -15.34
C THR A 233 -3.95 -11.04 -15.21
N PRO A 234 -5.07 -10.48 -15.75
CA PRO A 234 -5.36 -9.05 -15.65
C PRO A 234 -5.36 -8.58 -14.19
N TRP A 235 -4.71 -7.44 -13.95
CA TRP A 235 -4.38 -6.92 -12.62
C TRP A 235 -5.56 -6.35 -11.83
N ILE A 236 -6.69 -6.07 -12.48
CA ILE A 236 -7.92 -5.62 -11.85
C ILE A 236 -9.05 -6.44 -12.45
N GLN A 237 -9.73 -7.25 -11.63
CA GLN A 237 -10.95 -7.93 -12.04
C GLN A 237 -12.15 -7.14 -11.50
N ILE A 238 -12.61 -6.17 -12.28
CA ILE A 238 -13.98 -5.68 -12.09
C ILE A 238 -14.87 -6.76 -12.74
N ARG A 239 -15.62 -7.49 -11.92
CA ARG A 239 -16.71 -8.33 -12.43
C ARG A 239 -17.89 -7.46 -12.82
#